data_AF-W2HK91-F1
#
_entry.id   AF-W2HK91-F1
#
_cell.length_a   1.000
_cell.length_b   1.000
_cell.length_c   1.000
_cell.angle_alpha   90.00
_cell.angle_beta   90.00
_cell.angle_gamma   90.00
#
_symmetry.space_group_name_H-M   'P 1'
#
loop_
_entity.id
_entity.type
_entity.pdbx_description
1 polymer ?
#
loop_
_entity_poly.entity_id
_entity_poly.type
_entity_poly.pdbx_seq_one_letter_code
_entity_poly.pdbx_strand_id
1 'polypeptide(L)'
;MMPASLWTIVIFSAVFALASSAVVTDWPSLEFHFKVKRNSMNVHGQSDFFMFANPVVSTDGNRVLYDVFSTISDGRTVYNYSLINGVGFSSISSLDNTVAPSINCLDSELGKLPPINAIVNALNGATVVSSTGNTLIECPSGELFKVTVNGFDFALCASDSSGFTLQGGDMDVEVKDLDSPVDIQKPTNPKQHCEAVAKPSSITPIGESLLTGQPVLNATRNLKAAFDFSFKGWSSCSCKSTPRPCIFIHGMGVDEELPGNLDNYTDYWGDHLPDHAPCCSSLQFAHLNTVNNTWTNVEQQEKVCNRALIVSDTSTDRTISDTIVVTHSMGNLMFAGALANGRCSLDSSSTWVALAAPMKGSMCSDFVQESCAGETNIVWEKIGNITGRCPATTALKSLAYQGGNHTTDELDAAYTAAQEVYKNNVYAAMCSEWYSGIPSKYQAEFWALGTMVPHKSRKNDGMVEFQSCAIGIPDSEFDDSWKSRFYKTRLNHYDMEFLTGDSLLNGEKMPLKWFECLL
;
A
#
# COMPACT_ATOMS: atom_id res chain seq x y z
N MET A 1 -51.59 25.84 -83.76
CA MET A 1 -50.97 24.49 -83.74
C MET A 1 -49.56 24.64 -83.20
N MET A 2 -49.22 23.92 -82.12
CA MET A 2 -47.86 23.79 -81.56
C MET A 2 -46.90 23.14 -82.58
N PRO A 3 -45.56 23.25 -82.41
CA PRO A 3 -44.78 22.37 -81.52
C PRO A 3 -43.79 23.14 -80.62
N ALA A 4 -43.72 22.83 -79.32
CA ALA A 4 -42.84 21.85 -78.66
C ALA A 4 -41.41 22.39 -78.38
N SER A 5 -41.23 22.89 -77.15
CA SER A 5 -39.96 23.23 -76.52
C SER A 5 -39.27 21.96 -75.98
N LEU A 6 -38.03 21.69 -76.40
CA LEU A 6 -37.15 20.75 -75.69
C LEU A 6 -36.51 21.46 -74.50
N TRP A 7 -36.94 21.10 -73.29
CA TRP A 7 -36.21 21.37 -72.05
C TRP A 7 -35.38 20.15 -71.70
N THR A 8 -34.07 20.34 -71.57
CA THR A 8 -33.14 19.35 -71.04
C THR A 8 -33.38 19.21 -69.53
N ILE A 9 -33.89 18.05 -69.09
CA ILE A 9 -34.00 17.73 -67.66
C ILE A 9 -32.61 17.31 -67.17
N VAL A 10 -31.97 18.15 -66.36
CA VAL A 10 -30.83 17.75 -65.53
C VAL A 10 -31.40 17.12 -64.27
N ILE A 11 -31.27 15.80 -64.14
CA ILE A 11 -31.59 15.07 -62.91
C ILE A 11 -30.44 15.32 -61.93
N PHE A 12 -30.66 16.20 -60.95
CA PHE A 12 -29.83 16.25 -59.74
C PHE A 12 -30.20 15.05 -58.88
N SER A 13 -29.39 14.00 -58.91
CA SER A 13 -29.43 12.93 -57.91
C SER A 13 -28.93 13.50 -56.59
N ALA A 14 -29.84 13.98 -55.75
CA ALA A 14 -29.55 14.29 -54.36
C ALA A 14 -29.31 12.96 -53.63
N VAL A 15 -28.05 12.57 -53.50
CA VAL A 15 -27.64 11.57 -52.51
C VAL A 15 -27.79 12.24 -51.16
N PHE A 16 -28.91 11.98 -50.47
CA PHE A 16 -28.99 12.22 -49.04
C PHE A 16 -28.02 11.25 -48.37
N ALA A 17 -26.78 11.70 -48.15
CA ALA A 17 -25.98 11.14 -47.09
C ALA A 17 -26.73 11.44 -45.79
N LEU A 18 -27.41 10.44 -45.26
CA LEU A 18 -27.74 10.40 -43.84
C LEU A 18 -26.39 10.41 -43.12
N ALA A 19 -25.91 11.61 -42.80
CA ALA A 19 -24.95 11.77 -41.74
C ALA A 19 -25.65 11.24 -40.50
N SER A 20 -25.32 10.00 -40.13
CA SER A 20 -25.49 9.54 -38.76
C SER A 20 -24.74 10.55 -37.91
N SER A 21 -25.47 11.52 -37.34
CA SER A 21 -24.97 12.31 -36.23
C SER A 21 -24.61 11.29 -35.14
N ALA A 22 -23.34 10.96 -35.03
CA ALA A 22 -22.84 10.30 -33.84
C ALA A 22 -23.25 11.22 -32.69
N VAL A 23 -24.16 10.75 -31.87
CA VAL A 23 -24.46 11.38 -30.59
C VAL A 23 -23.14 11.29 -29.84
N VAL A 24 -22.40 12.40 -29.79
CA VAL A 24 -21.37 12.57 -28.77
C VAL A 24 -22.16 12.58 -27.48
N THR A 25 -22.18 11.45 -26.78
CA THR A 25 -22.65 11.41 -25.40
C THR A 25 -21.71 12.33 -24.64
N ASP A 26 -22.19 13.53 -24.30
CA ASP A 26 -21.40 14.54 -23.59
C ASP A 26 -21.32 14.09 -22.13
N TRP A 27 -20.37 13.18 -21.86
CA TRP A 27 -20.11 12.71 -20.51
C TRP A 27 -19.62 13.89 -19.66
N PRO A 28 -20.15 14.09 -18.45
CA PRO A 28 -19.73 15.21 -17.62
C PRO A 28 -18.29 15.02 -17.14
N SER A 29 -17.61 16.13 -16.88
CA SER A 29 -16.41 16.08 -16.04
C SER A 29 -16.84 15.91 -14.58
N LEU A 30 -16.02 15.25 -13.79
CA LEU A 30 -16.37 14.88 -12.42
C LEU A 30 -15.42 15.54 -11.42
N GLU A 31 -15.98 16.08 -10.33
CA GLU A 31 -15.25 16.47 -9.13
C GLU A 31 -15.41 15.39 -8.07
N PHE A 32 -14.29 14.84 -7.59
CA PHE A 32 -14.24 13.90 -6.47
C PHE A 32 -13.72 14.63 -5.24
N HIS A 33 -14.54 14.72 -4.21
CA HIS A 33 -14.16 15.21 -2.88
C HIS A 33 -13.92 14.02 -1.95
N PHE A 34 -12.66 13.81 -1.57
CA PHE A 34 -12.26 12.73 -0.66
C PHE A 34 -12.20 13.22 0.78
N LYS A 35 -12.77 12.44 1.69
CA LYS A 35 -12.67 12.61 3.15
C LYS A 35 -12.11 11.34 3.77
N VAL A 36 -10.80 11.33 4.00
CA VAL A 36 -10.07 10.24 4.65
C VAL A 36 -10.34 10.25 6.15
N LYS A 37 -10.68 9.09 6.71
CA LYS A 37 -11.05 8.93 8.14
C LYS A 37 -9.87 8.50 9.01
N ARG A 38 -8.84 7.91 8.40
CA ARG A 38 -7.65 7.39 9.09
C ARG A 38 -6.46 8.30 8.86
N ASN A 39 -5.87 8.80 9.94
CA ASN A 39 -4.71 9.70 9.86
C ASN A 39 -3.50 9.05 9.17
N SER A 40 -3.35 7.73 9.30
CA SER A 40 -2.31 6.94 8.62
C SER A 40 -2.42 6.96 7.09
N MET A 41 -3.55 7.40 6.53
CA MET A 41 -3.82 7.42 5.09
C MET A 41 -3.84 8.84 4.51
N ASN A 42 -3.46 9.85 5.31
CA ASN A 42 -3.47 11.24 4.86
C ASN A 42 -2.52 11.48 3.69
N VAL A 43 -2.98 12.23 2.70
CA VAL A 43 -2.18 12.56 1.51
C VAL A 43 -1.46 13.87 1.76
N HIS A 44 -0.14 13.80 1.98
CA HIS A 44 0.67 14.97 2.36
C HIS A 44 0.09 15.73 3.56
N GLY A 45 -0.30 14.97 4.59
CA GLY A 45 -0.92 15.50 5.79
C GLY A 45 -2.39 15.90 5.64
N GLN A 46 -2.96 15.88 4.44
CA GLN A 46 -4.34 16.25 4.18
C GLN A 46 -5.27 15.03 4.25
N SER A 47 -6.33 15.13 5.04
CA SER A 47 -7.43 14.17 5.09
C SER A 47 -8.61 14.56 4.20
N ASP A 48 -8.64 15.80 3.70
CA ASP A 48 -9.72 16.35 2.89
C ASP A 48 -9.11 17.01 1.63
N PHE A 49 -9.46 16.51 0.45
CA PHE A 49 -8.91 17.01 -0.81
C PHE A 49 -9.80 16.70 -2.02
N PHE A 50 -9.55 17.42 -3.11
CA PHE A 50 -10.29 17.30 -4.36
C PHE A 50 -9.43 16.69 -5.49
N MET A 51 -10.08 15.92 -6.34
CA MET A 51 -9.54 15.47 -7.62
C MET A 51 -10.57 15.72 -8.72
N PHE A 52 -10.11 16.20 -9.87
CA PHE A 52 -10.94 16.52 -11.02
C PHE A 52 -10.68 15.52 -12.14
N ALA A 53 -11.72 15.15 -12.87
CA ALA A 53 -11.63 14.10 -13.88
C ALA A 53 -12.43 14.45 -15.14
N ASN A 54 -11.77 14.45 -16.30
CA ASN A 54 -12.42 14.65 -17.60
C ASN A 54 -12.57 13.33 -18.35
N PRO A 55 -13.73 13.02 -18.95
CA PRO A 55 -13.95 11.76 -19.65
C PRO A 55 -13.29 11.76 -21.03
N VAL A 56 -12.63 10.65 -21.35
CA VAL A 56 -12.11 10.27 -22.66
C VAL A 56 -12.88 9.03 -23.11
N VAL A 57 -14.00 9.26 -23.79
CA VAL A 57 -14.92 8.21 -24.24
C VAL A 57 -14.47 7.66 -25.60
N SER A 58 -14.54 6.34 -25.78
CA SER A 58 -14.24 5.70 -27.05
C SER A 58 -15.26 6.07 -28.13
N THR A 59 -14.87 5.95 -29.40
CA THR A 59 -15.73 6.29 -30.55
C THR A 59 -17.04 5.50 -30.60
N ASP A 60 -17.07 4.30 -30.00
CA ASP A 60 -18.24 3.44 -29.92
C ASP A 60 -19.07 3.65 -28.63
N GLY A 61 -18.66 4.57 -27.75
CA GLY A 61 -19.34 4.90 -26.50
C GLY A 61 -19.20 3.85 -25.39
N ASN A 62 -18.59 2.70 -25.67
CA ASN A 62 -18.62 1.54 -24.76
C ASN A 62 -17.47 1.52 -23.75
N ARG A 63 -16.47 2.39 -23.90
CA ARG A 63 -15.31 2.46 -23.03
C ARG A 63 -15.04 3.90 -22.63
N VAL A 64 -14.64 4.09 -21.38
CA VAL A 64 -14.23 5.39 -20.87
C VAL A 64 -12.91 5.26 -20.11
N LEU A 65 -12.09 6.29 -20.25
CA LEU A 65 -10.95 6.56 -19.41
C LEU A 65 -11.10 7.99 -18.92
N TYR A 66 -10.79 8.27 -17.67
CA TYR A 66 -10.77 9.63 -17.16
C TYR A 66 -9.33 10.15 -17.09
N ASP A 67 -9.11 11.31 -17.68
CA ASP A 67 -7.94 12.13 -17.41
C ASP A 67 -8.14 12.85 -16.08
N VAL A 68 -7.15 12.84 -15.20
CA VAL A 68 -7.31 13.24 -13.79
C VAL A 68 -6.33 14.34 -13.44
N PHE A 69 -6.76 15.29 -12.60
CA PHE A 69 -5.91 16.31 -12.03
C PHE A 69 -6.18 16.50 -10.53
N SER A 70 -5.14 16.75 -9.74
CA SER A 70 -5.28 17.14 -8.34
C SER A 70 -4.12 18.02 -7.90
N THR A 71 -4.42 18.94 -6.99
CA THR A 71 -3.44 19.81 -6.34
C THR A 71 -3.62 19.68 -4.83
N ILE A 72 -2.55 19.29 -4.15
CA ILE A 72 -2.52 19.11 -2.69
C ILE A 72 -1.37 19.95 -2.14
N SER A 73 -1.66 20.74 -1.12
CA SER A 73 -0.67 21.61 -0.48
C SER A 73 -0.32 21.09 0.92
N ASP A 74 0.96 21.13 1.25
CA ASP A 74 1.48 20.89 2.60
C ASP A 74 2.41 22.04 2.98
N GLY A 75 1.92 22.90 3.87
CA GLY A 75 2.59 24.14 4.23
C GLY A 75 2.88 25.02 3.01
N ARG A 76 4.15 25.08 2.59
CA ARG A 76 4.61 25.88 1.43
C ARG A 76 4.88 25.04 0.17
N THR A 77 4.71 23.73 0.27
CA THR A 77 4.96 22.78 -0.82
C THR A 77 3.65 22.44 -1.49
N VAL A 78 3.63 22.49 -2.82
CA VAL A 78 2.46 22.15 -3.64
C VAL A 78 2.79 20.94 -4.49
N TYR A 79 1.97 19.92 -4.35
CA TYR A 79 2.03 18.67 -5.09
C TYR A 79 0.93 18.67 -6.15
N ASN A 80 1.32 18.61 -7.42
CA ASN A 80 0.38 18.45 -8.52
C ASN A 80 0.45 17.05 -9.10
N TYR A 81 -0.71 16.51 -9.43
CA TYR A 81 -0.87 15.19 -9.99
C TYR A 81 -1.71 15.28 -11.24
N SER A 82 -1.25 14.64 -12.31
CA SER A 82 -1.99 14.57 -13.57
C SER A 82 -1.92 13.17 -14.16
N LEU A 83 -3.05 12.61 -14.58
CA LEU A 83 -3.15 11.38 -15.35
C LEU A 83 -3.74 11.75 -16.71
N ILE A 84 -3.00 11.53 -17.79
CA ILE A 84 -3.43 11.93 -19.14
C ILE A 84 -3.23 10.76 -20.09
N ASN A 85 -4.31 10.33 -20.74
CA ASN A 85 -4.36 9.14 -21.57
C ASN A 85 -3.78 7.90 -20.86
N GLY A 86 -4.03 7.81 -19.55
CA GLY A 86 -3.58 6.72 -18.70
C GLY A 86 -2.13 6.84 -18.24
N VAL A 87 -1.38 7.87 -18.65
CA VAL A 87 0.01 8.11 -18.21
C VAL A 87 0.02 9.10 -17.04
N GLY A 88 0.60 8.68 -15.92
CA GLY A 88 0.61 9.44 -14.68
C GLY A 88 1.87 10.29 -14.50
N PHE A 89 1.69 11.51 -14.00
CA PHE A 89 2.77 12.44 -13.67
C PHE A 89 2.52 13.06 -12.30
N SER A 90 3.60 13.30 -11.55
CA SER A 90 3.61 14.10 -10.34
C SER A 90 4.60 15.24 -10.47
N SER A 91 4.29 16.37 -9.85
CA SER A 91 5.24 17.46 -9.72
C SER A 91 5.18 18.10 -8.35
N ILE A 92 6.33 18.61 -7.93
CA ILE A 92 6.50 19.30 -6.64
C ILE A 92 6.98 20.70 -6.95
N SER A 93 6.34 21.69 -6.34
CA SER A 93 6.73 23.10 -6.42
C SER A 93 6.64 23.75 -5.05
N SER A 94 7.36 24.85 -4.84
CA SER A 94 7.21 25.67 -3.64
C SER A 94 6.56 27.00 -3.99
N LEU A 95 5.65 27.47 -3.13
CA LEU A 95 4.99 28.78 -3.25
C LEU A 95 5.98 29.95 -3.33
N ASP A 96 7.19 29.80 -2.78
CA ASP A 96 8.25 30.82 -2.79
C ASP A 96 9.29 30.61 -3.92
N ASN A 97 9.06 29.67 -4.85
CA ASN A 97 10.02 29.24 -5.89
C ASN A 97 11.39 28.77 -5.36
N THR A 98 11.49 28.42 -4.07
CA THR A 98 12.73 27.95 -3.43
C THR A 98 13.10 26.52 -3.83
N VAL A 99 12.11 25.72 -4.25
CA VAL A 99 12.30 24.36 -4.77
C VAL A 99 12.10 24.39 -6.28
N ALA A 100 13.13 23.98 -7.04
CA ALA A 100 13.02 23.84 -8.48
C ALA A 100 11.95 22.79 -8.82
N PRO A 101 11.03 23.08 -9.76
CA PRO A 101 9.97 22.14 -10.10
C PRO A 101 10.56 20.84 -10.66
N SER A 102 10.24 19.73 -10.02
CA SER A 102 10.59 18.39 -10.48
C SER A 102 9.35 17.69 -10.99
N ILE A 103 9.43 17.09 -12.19
CA ILE A 103 8.37 16.25 -12.76
C ILE A 103 8.86 14.80 -12.71
N ASN A 104 8.07 13.92 -12.09
CA ASN A 104 8.34 12.49 -12.00
C ASN A 104 7.17 11.70 -12.59
N CYS A 105 7.43 10.50 -13.09
CA CYS A 105 6.36 9.57 -13.44
C CYS A 105 5.61 9.16 -12.17
N LEU A 106 4.28 9.14 -12.26
CA LEU A 106 3.45 8.61 -11.19
C LEU A 106 3.33 7.11 -11.44
N ASP A 107 3.90 6.31 -10.55
CA ASP A 107 3.84 4.86 -10.65
C ASP A 107 2.51 4.38 -10.01
N SER A 108 1.75 3.55 -10.73
CA SER A 108 0.51 2.92 -10.25
C SER A 108 0.71 2.20 -8.92
N GLU A 109 1.91 1.69 -8.70
CA GLU A 109 2.25 0.94 -7.51
C GLU A 109 2.24 1.81 -6.26
N LEU A 110 2.41 3.12 -6.38
CA LEU A 110 2.60 4.03 -5.25
C LEU A 110 1.40 4.11 -4.31
N GLY A 111 0.16 3.94 -4.79
CA GLY A 111 -1.02 3.85 -3.93
C GLY A 111 -1.27 5.05 -2.98
N LYS A 112 -0.63 6.20 -3.18
CA LYS A 112 -0.81 7.38 -2.33
C LYS A 112 -2.02 8.23 -2.71
N LEU A 113 -2.59 8.00 -3.88
CA LEU A 113 -3.78 8.70 -4.35
C LEU A 113 -4.88 7.69 -4.67
N PRO A 114 -6.16 8.05 -4.44
CA PRO A 114 -7.28 7.23 -4.86
C PRO A 114 -7.24 6.99 -6.39
N PRO A 115 -7.30 5.73 -6.84
CA PRO A 115 -7.29 5.42 -8.27
C PRO A 115 -8.66 5.70 -8.90
N ILE A 116 -8.88 6.93 -9.39
CA ILE A 116 -10.15 7.38 -10.00
C ILE A 116 -10.67 6.39 -11.06
N ASN A 117 -9.82 5.94 -11.97
CA ASN A 117 -10.23 5.00 -13.01
C ASN A 117 -10.61 3.61 -12.46
N ALA A 118 -10.09 3.19 -11.31
CA ALA A 118 -10.54 1.97 -10.64
C ALA A 118 -11.90 2.18 -9.95
N ILE A 119 -12.16 3.37 -9.39
CA ILE A 119 -13.49 3.74 -8.87
C ILE A 119 -14.50 3.69 -10.01
N VAL A 120 -14.22 4.36 -11.14
CA VAL A 120 -15.05 4.35 -12.36
C VAL A 120 -15.32 2.93 -12.83
N ASN A 121 -14.29 2.07 -12.89
CA ASN A 121 -14.45 0.68 -13.26
C ASN A 121 -15.39 -0.08 -12.32
N ALA A 122 -15.28 0.16 -11.01
CA ALA A 122 -16.05 -0.54 -9.99
C ALA A 122 -17.55 -0.23 -10.03
N LEU A 123 -17.93 0.98 -10.46
CA LEU A 123 -19.34 1.38 -10.63
C LEU A 123 -20.09 0.44 -11.58
N ASN A 124 -19.40 -0.13 -12.57
CA ASN A 124 -20.00 -1.10 -13.49
C ASN A 124 -20.51 -2.38 -12.79
N GLY A 125 -19.96 -2.70 -11.62
CA GLY A 125 -20.33 -3.84 -10.79
C GLY A 125 -21.25 -3.48 -9.62
N ALA A 126 -21.87 -2.30 -9.63
CA ALA A 126 -22.79 -1.89 -8.57
C ALA A 126 -23.96 -2.87 -8.42
N THR A 127 -24.26 -3.27 -7.19
CA THR A 127 -25.35 -4.21 -6.87
C THR A 127 -26.31 -3.59 -5.86
N VAL A 128 -27.61 -3.72 -6.11
CA VAL A 128 -28.64 -3.14 -5.23
C VAL A 128 -28.61 -3.81 -3.85
N VAL A 129 -28.69 -3.00 -2.79
CA VAL A 129 -28.81 -3.47 -1.41
C VAL A 129 -30.28 -3.45 -0.99
N SER A 130 -30.82 -4.60 -0.55
CA SER A 130 -32.18 -4.64 -0.01
C SER A 130 -32.22 -4.00 1.38
N SER A 131 -33.12 -3.04 1.59
CA SER A 131 -33.25 -2.21 2.79
C SER A 131 -33.84 -2.95 4.01
N THR A 132 -33.37 -4.16 4.32
CA THR A 132 -33.94 -5.03 5.37
C THR A 132 -33.14 -5.11 6.67
N GLY A 133 -32.08 -4.31 6.85
CA GLY A 133 -31.28 -4.36 8.08
C GLY A 133 -30.69 -3.03 8.48
N ASN A 134 -31.26 -2.39 9.51
CA ASN A 134 -30.70 -1.33 10.37
C ASN A 134 -29.41 -0.66 9.81
N THR A 135 -29.54 0.11 8.73
CA THR A 135 -28.42 0.73 8.02
C THR A 135 -28.07 2.06 8.70
N LEU A 136 -26.83 2.19 9.17
CA LEU A 136 -26.23 3.47 9.60
C LEU A 136 -26.09 4.49 8.45
N ILE A 137 -26.41 4.08 7.23
CA ILE A 137 -26.20 4.84 6.00
C ILE A 137 -27.55 5.31 5.50
N GLU A 138 -27.73 6.63 5.52
CA GLU A 138 -28.89 7.29 4.96
C GLU A 138 -28.65 7.53 3.47
N CYS A 139 -29.59 7.04 2.63
CA CYS A 139 -29.71 7.44 1.24
C CYS A 139 -31.12 8.01 1.04
N PRO A 140 -31.39 9.26 1.48
CA PRO A 140 -32.75 9.77 1.64
C PRO A 140 -33.52 9.96 0.33
N SER A 141 -32.82 9.98 -0.80
CA SER A 141 -33.36 10.39 -2.10
C SER A 141 -32.94 9.49 -3.26
N GLY A 142 -32.35 8.33 -2.97
CA GLY A 142 -31.62 7.54 -3.97
C GLY A 142 -31.69 6.02 -3.77
N GLU A 143 -31.26 5.28 -4.79
CA GLU A 143 -31.02 3.84 -4.69
C GLU A 143 -29.66 3.58 -4.01
N LEU A 144 -29.65 2.62 -3.07
CA LEU A 144 -28.45 2.21 -2.34
C LEU A 144 -27.81 1.00 -3.02
N PHE A 145 -26.54 1.13 -3.38
CA PHE A 145 -25.76 0.06 -4.00
C PHE A 145 -24.54 -0.31 -3.16
N LYS A 146 -24.10 -1.56 -3.31
CA LYS A 146 -22.76 -2.00 -2.93
C LYS A 146 -21.85 -1.86 -4.15
N VAL A 147 -20.69 -1.23 -3.94
CA VAL A 147 -19.59 -1.17 -4.92
C VAL A 147 -18.30 -1.65 -4.24
N THR A 148 -17.43 -2.35 -4.96
CA THR A 148 -16.14 -2.80 -4.45
C THR A 148 -15.02 -2.23 -5.31
N VAL A 149 -14.20 -1.34 -4.74
CA VAL A 149 -13.04 -0.73 -5.40
C VAL A 149 -11.77 -1.39 -4.86
N ASN A 150 -11.02 -2.11 -5.69
CA ASN A 150 -9.78 -2.80 -5.30
C ASN A 150 -9.90 -3.64 -3.99
N GLY A 151 -11.04 -4.31 -3.79
CA GLY A 151 -11.31 -5.11 -2.58
C GLY A 151 -11.86 -4.32 -1.37
N PHE A 152 -12.02 -3.01 -1.50
CA PHE A 152 -12.66 -2.15 -0.49
C PHE A 152 -14.12 -1.92 -0.84
N ASP A 153 -15.01 -2.29 0.08
CA ASP A 153 -16.46 -2.17 -0.11
C ASP A 153 -16.96 -0.77 0.30
N PHE A 154 -17.79 -0.18 -0.56
CA PHE A 154 -18.45 1.11 -0.37
C PHE A 154 -19.98 0.97 -0.49
N ALA A 155 -20.69 1.80 0.27
CA ALA A 155 -22.09 2.12 -0.02
C ALA A 155 -22.10 3.24 -1.02
N LEU A 156 -22.74 3.01 -2.16
CA LEU A 156 -23.02 4.06 -3.11
C LEU A 156 -24.46 4.52 -2.91
N CYS A 157 -24.64 5.82 -2.72
CA CYS A 157 -25.94 6.49 -2.82
C CYS A 157 -25.90 7.46 -3.99
N ALA A 158 -26.77 7.26 -4.97
CA ALA A 158 -26.93 8.17 -6.12
C ALA A 158 -28.29 8.87 -5.99
N SER A 159 -28.29 10.20 -6.11
CA SER A 159 -29.51 11.00 -6.24
C SER A 159 -29.60 11.57 -7.65
N ASP A 160 -30.80 11.60 -8.22
CA ASP A 160 -31.02 12.07 -9.58
C ASP A 160 -30.40 13.47 -9.79
N SER A 161 -29.59 13.63 -10.84
CA SER A 161 -29.03 14.89 -11.38
C SER A 161 -28.01 15.68 -10.54
N SER A 162 -27.44 15.13 -9.45
CA SER A 162 -26.45 15.86 -8.62
C SER A 162 -25.20 15.06 -8.25
N GLY A 163 -24.88 14.01 -9.01
CA GLY A 163 -23.78 13.09 -8.74
C GLY A 163 -24.11 11.97 -7.74
N PHE A 164 -23.10 11.45 -7.05
CA PHE A 164 -23.25 10.32 -6.12
C PHE A 164 -22.24 10.38 -4.97
N THR A 165 -22.53 9.67 -3.88
CA THR A 165 -21.61 9.52 -2.74
C THR A 165 -21.22 8.07 -2.57
N LEU A 166 -19.94 7.82 -2.30
CA LEU A 166 -19.39 6.57 -1.81
C LEU A 166 -19.04 6.72 -0.33
N GLN A 167 -19.69 5.96 0.54
CA GLN A 167 -19.33 5.89 1.95
C GLN A 167 -18.54 4.61 2.19
N GLY A 168 -17.47 4.68 2.98
CA GLY A 168 -16.60 3.53 3.25
C GLY A 168 -16.06 3.55 4.68
N GLY A 169 -15.40 2.47 5.09
CA GLY A 169 -14.81 2.37 6.44
C GLY A 169 -13.64 3.34 6.66
N ASP A 170 -12.78 3.50 5.64
CA ASP A 170 -11.55 4.29 5.76
C ASP A 170 -11.65 5.70 5.13
N MET A 171 -12.63 5.90 4.24
CA MET A 171 -12.86 7.18 3.56
C MET A 171 -14.28 7.29 3.06
N ASP A 172 -14.74 8.52 2.87
CA ASP A 172 -15.92 8.86 2.08
C ASP A 172 -15.49 9.63 0.82
N VAL A 173 -16.30 9.53 -0.23
CA VAL A 173 -16.10 10.22 -1.51
C VAL A 173 -17.42 10.83 -1.93
N GLU A 174 -17.45 12.14 -2.16
CA GLU A 174 -18.57 12.83 -2.78
C GLU A 174 -18.18 13.15 -4.22
N VAL A 175 -19.02 12.75 -5.18
CA VAL A 175 -18.77 12.93 -6.62
C VAL A 175 -19.84 13.83 -7.19
N LYS A 176 -19.42 14.89 -7.89
CA LYS A 176 -20.30 15.87 -8.54
C LYS A 176 -20.00 15.97 -10.03
N ASP A 177 -21.05 16.16 -10.80
CA ASP A 177 -20.96 16.51 -12.21
C ASP A 177 -20.56 18.00 -12.34
N LEU A 178 -19.66 18.29 -13.26
CA LEU A 178 -19.21 19.64 -13.59
C LEU A 178 -19.79 20.09 -14.93
N ASP A 179 -20.28 21.33 -14.96
CA ASP A 179 -20.85 21.96 -16.16
C ASP A 179 -19.83 22.19 -17.28
N SER A 180 -18.53 22.15 -16.97
CA SER A 180 -17.46 22.41 -17.93
C SER A 180 -16.20 21.59 -17.60
N PRO A 181 -15.47 21.11 -18.62
CA PRO A 181 -14.22 20.40 -18.40
C PRO A 181 -13.17 21.24 -17.69
N VAL A 182 -12.37 20.60 -16.84
CA VAL A 182 -11.21 21.22 -16.20
C VAL A 182 -10.03 21.22 -17.17
N ASP A 183 -9.23 22.27 -17.22
CA ASP A 183 -8.04 22.28 -18.07
C ASP A 183 -6.93 21.38 -17.47
N ILE A 184 -6.81 20.15 -17.97
CA ILE A 184 -5.82 19.16 -17.53
C ILE A 184 -4.67 19.14 -18.54
N GLN A 185 -3.59 19.86 -18.20
CA GLN A 185 -2.44 19.98 -19.09
C GLN A 185 -1.36 18.95 -18.80
N LYS A 186 -0.76 18.42 -19.88
CA LYS A 186 0.43 17.56 -19.76
C LYS A 186 1.62 18.39 -19.32
N PRO A 187 2.39 17.94 -18.30
CA PRO A 187 3.61 18.63 -17.91
C PRO A 187 4.59 18.77 -19.08
N THR A 188 5.16 19.96 -19.26
CA THR A 188 6.13 20.24 -20.32
C THR A 188 7.47 19.58 -19.99
N ASN A 189 8.06 18.85 -20.95
CA ASN A 189 9.35 18.17 -20.82
C ASN A 189 9.46 17.16 -19.64
N PRO A 190 8.69 16.06 -19.63
CA PRO A 190 9.01 14.96 -18.73
C PRO A 190 10.41 14.46 -19.07
N LYS A 191 11.32 14.47 -18.08
CA LYS A 191 12.72 14.01 -18.27
C LYS A 191 12.82 12.52 -18.63
N GLN A 192 11.71 11.78 -18.49
CA GLN A 192 11.64 10.33 -18.61
C GLN A 192 10.37 9.90 -19.35
N HIS A 193 10.44 8.77 -20.07
CA HIS A 193 9.26 8.14 -20.66
C HIS A 193 8.47 7.43 -19.56
N CYS A 194 7.24 7.91 -19.30
CA CYS A 194 6.36 7.34 -18.28
C CYS A 194 5.45 6.28 -18.89
N GLU A 195 5.28 5.16 -18.19
CA GLU A 195 4.38 4.09 -18.59
C GLU A 195 2.91 4.41 -18.26
N ALA A 196 1.98 3.72 -18.93
CA ALA A 196 0.56 3.86 -18.65
C ALA A 196 0.18 3.09 -17.38
N VAL A 197 -0.43 3.79 -16.43
CA VAL A 197 -0.83 3.31 -15.11
C VAL A 197 -2.35 3.11 -14.97
N ALA A 198 -3.12 3.56 -15.95
CA ALA A 198 -4.56 3.31 -16.04
C ALA A 198 -4.95 2.86 -17.44
N LYS A 199 -6.02 2.05 -17.52
CA LYS A 199 -6.58 1.54 -18.78
C LYS A 199 -8.06 1.93 -18.88
N PRO A 200 -8.60 2.13 -20.09
CA PRO A 200 -10.03 2.38 -20.24
C PRO A 200 -10.86 1.19 -19.73
N SER A 201 -11.99 1.49 -19.11
CA SER A 201 -12.95 0.51 -18.61
C SER A 201 -14.10 0.34 -19.60
N SER A 202 -14.60 -0.89 -19.75
CA SER A 202 -15.86 -1.12 -20.45
C SER A 202 -17.03 -0.67 -19.56
N ILE A 203 -18.02 -0.03 -20.15
CA ILE A 203 -19.14 0.57 -19.43
C ILE A 203 -20.40 -0.29 -19.51
N THR A 204 -21.05 -0.50 -18.38
CA THR A 204 -22.39 -1.13 -18.29
C THR A 204 -23.47 -0.05 -18.19
N PRO A 205 -24.75 -0.36 -18.47
CA PRO A 205 -25.83 0.63 -18.36
C PRO A 205 -25.94 1.29 -16.98
N ILE A 206 -25.66 0.53 -15.91
CA ILE A 206 -25.63 1.07 -14.54
C ILE A 206 -24.43 2.00 -14.33
N GLY A 207 -23.24 1.62 -14.81
CA GLY A 207 -22.05 2.47 -14.73
C GLY A 207 -22.23 3.77 -15.51
N GLU A 208 -22.80 3.70 -16.72
CA GLU A 208 -23.15 4.88 -17.53
C GLU A 208 -24.13 5.79 -16.79
N SER A 209 -25.21 5.24 -16.23
CA SER A 209 -26.21 6.01 -15.50
C SER A 209 -25.59 6.75 -14.31
N LEU A 210 -24.76 6.05 -13.52
CA LEU A 210 -24.07 6.62 -12.36
C LEU A 210 -23.05 7.70 -12.72
N LEU A 211 -22.35 7.56 -13.85
CA LEU A 211 -21.30 8.48 -14.29
C LEU A 211 -21.82 9.68 -15.08
N THR A 212 -23.08 9.65 -15.53
CA THR A 212 -23.68 10.70 -16.36
C THR A 212 -24.89 11.38 -15.69
N GLY A 213 -25.18 11.02 -14.43
CA GLY A 213 -26.35 11.53 -13.70
C GLY A 213 -27.70 11.15 -14.31
N GLN A 214 -27.72 10.20 -15.25
CA GLN A 214 -28.95 9.71 -15.87
C GLN A 214 -29.71 8.78 -14.91
N PRO A 215 -31.05 8.74 -14.98
CA PRO A 215 -31.83 7.84 -14.15
C PRO A 215 -31.39 6.39 -14.37
N VAL A 216 -31.21 5.63 -13.28
CA VAL A 216 -30.87 4.21 -13.34
C VAL A 216 -32.09 3.43 -13.87
N LEU A 217 -32.19 3.29 -15.20
CA LEU A 217 -33.34 2.66 -15.86
C LEU A 217 -33.41 1.15 -15.54
N ASN A 218 -34.51 0.68 -14.92
CA ASN A 218 -34.89 -0.74 -14.80
C ASN A 218 -33.90 -1.68 -14.06
N ALA A 219 -33.16 -1.20 -13.05
CA ALA A 219 -32.27 -2.02 -12.24
C ALA A 219 -32.98 -3.05 -11.32
N THR A 220 -34.23 -2.82 -10.94
CA THR A 220 -34.96 -3.62 -9.94
C THR A 220 -35.42 -5.00 -10.40
N ARG A 221 -35.50 -5.28 -11.72
CA ARG A 221 -36.06 -6.56 -12.23
C ARG A 221 -35.02 -7.64 -12.58
N ASN A 222 -33.75 -7.27 -12.75
CA ASN A 222 -32.69 -8.18 -13.22
C ASN A 222 -31.44 -8.23 -12.32
N LEU A 223 -31.28 -7.35 -11.33
CA LEU A 223 -30.13 -7.37 -10.44
C LEU A 223 -30.38 -8.29 -9.25
N LYS A 224 -29.45 -9.23 -9.04
CA LYS A 224 -29.42 -10.05 -7.83
C LYS A 224 -29.03 -9.14 -6.66
N ALA A 225 -29.92 -8.95 -5.70
CA ALA A 225 -29.63 -8.13 -4.54
C ALA A 225 -28.47 -8.72 -3.70
N ALA A 226 -27.67 -7.84 -3.11
CA ALA A 226 -26.66 -8.21 -2.14
C ALA A 226 -27.34 -8.49 -0.78
N PHE A 227 -27.86 -9.72 -0.60
CA PHE A 227 -28.63 -10.11 0.59
C PHE A 227 -27.81 -10.23 1.89
N ASP A 228 -26.49 -10.16 1.82
CA ASP A 228 -25.57 -10.40 2.96
C ASP A 228 -24.59 -9.24 3.19
N PHE A 229 -24.85 -8.06 2.62
CA PHE A 229 -23.97 -6.91 2.81
C PHE A 229 -24.33 -6.14 4.08
N SER A 230 -23.42 -6.16 5.06
CA SER A 230 -23.56 -5.45 6.33
C SER A 230 -22.53 -4.34 6.45
N PHE A 231 -23.00 -3.10 6.55
CA PHE A 231 -22.18 -1.92 6.81
C PHE A 231 -21.60 -1.87 8.24
N LYS A 232 -21.99 -2.81 9.13
CA LYS A 232 -21.40 -2.93 10.47
C LYS A 232 -19.93 -3.31 10.44
N GLY A 233 -19.45 -3.95 9.37
CA GLY A 233 -18.04 -4.30 9.18
C GLY A 233 -17.12 -3.13 8.82
N TRP A 234 -17.65 -1.91 8.72
CA TRP A 234 -16.88 -0.69 8.53
C TRP A 234 -16.38 -0.07 9.83
N SER A 235 -16.66 -0.67 10.98
CA SER A 235 -16.04 -0.26 12.24
C SER A 235 -14.52 -0.40 12.16
N SER A 236 -13.80 0.49 12.85
CA SER A 236 -12.38 0.32 13.15
C SER A 236 -12.11 -1.09 13.69
N CYS A 237 -10.95 -1.64 13.39
CA CYS A 237 -10.64 -2.98 13.86
C CYS A 237 -10.56 -2.97 15.39
N SER A 238 -11.15 -3.99 16.00
CA SER A 238 -11.08 -4.21 17.45
C SER A 238 -10.27 -5.47 17.70
N CYS A 239 -9.58 -5.52 18.83
CA CYS A 239 -8.89 -6.74 19.25
C CYS A 239 -9.87 -7.92 19.35
N LYS A 240 -9.53 -9.04 18.72
CA LYS A 240 -10.29 -10.30 18.72
C LYS A 240 -9.77 -11.28 19.77
N SER A 241 -8.61 -11.01 20.37
CA SER A 241 -7.99 -11.75 21.46
C SER A 241 -8.02 -10.96 22.78
N THR A 242 -7.50 -11.56 23.84
CA THR A 242 -7.28 -10.84 25.10
C THR A 242 -6.13 -9.84 24.90
N PRO A 243 -6.34 -8.54 25.18
CA PRO A 243 -5.27 -7.56 25.13
C PRO A 243 -4.12 -7.95 26.06
N ARG A 244 -2.90 -7.85 25.56
CA ARG A 244 -1.67 -8.31 26.22
C ARG A 244 -0.58 -7.24 26.09
N PRO A 245 0.40 -7.19 27.01
CA PRO A 245 1.58 -6.38 26.83
C PRO A 245 2.28 -6.72 25.51
N CYS A 246 2.71 -5.70 24.77
CA CYS A 246 3.42 -5.86 23.51
C CYS A 246 4.87 -5.39 23.63
N ILE A 247 5.79 -6.16 23.05
CA ILE A 247 7.20 -5.81 22.93
C ILE A 247 7.62 -5.80 21.47
N PHE A 248 8.16 -4.67 21.03
CA PHE A 248 8.65 -4.43 19.68
C PHE A 248 10.17 -4.51 19.66
N ILE A 249 10.72 -5.41 18.84
CA ILE A 249 12.15 -5.69 18.73
C ILE A 249 12.60 -5.28 17.33
N HIS A 250 13.37 -4.19 17.29
CA HIS A 250 13.83 -3.58 16.05
C HIS A 250 14.92 -4.40 15.32
N GLY A 251 15.20 -4.00 14.09
CA GLY A 251 16.19 -4.61 13.22
C GLY A 251 17.60 -4.06 13.39
N MET A 252 18.42 -4.29 12.37
CA MET A 252 19.77 -3.74 12.27
C MET A 252 19.71 -2.22 12.03
N GLY A 253 20.59 -1.46 12.69
CA GLY A 253 20.76 -0.03 12.40
C GLY A 253 20.88 0.88 13.61
N VAL A 254 20.76 0.33 14.82
CA VAL A 254 20.84 1.08 16.09
C VAL A 254 22.18 0.77 16.77
N ASP A 255 23.01 1.78 16.99
CA ASP A 255 24.32 1.65 17.64
C ASP A 255 24.30 2.01 19.13
N GLU A 256 23.32 2.78 19.57
CA GLU A 256 23.04 3.08 20.97
C GLU A 256 22.25 1.94 21.65
N GLU A 257 22.64 1.55 22.86
CA GLU A 257 21.90 0.59 23.69
C GLU A 257 21.40 1.28 24.95
N LEU A 258 20.11 1.12 25.25
CA LEU A 258 19.51 1.64 26.46
C LEU A 258 19.30 0.51 27.48
N PRO A 259 19.37 0.82 28.79
CA PRO A 259 19.31 -0.20 29.84
C PRO A 259 17.92 -0.84 30.02
N GLY A 260 16.85 -0.22 29.51
CA GLY A 260 15.46 -0.67 29.63
C GLY A 260 14.73 -0.70 28.29
N ASN A 261 13.49 -1.21 28.30
CA ASN A 261 12.56 -0.96 27.21
C ASN A 261 12.09 0.51 27.27
N LEU A 262 11.75 1.06 26.11
CA LEU A 262 11.12 2.37 25.99
C LEU A 262 9.60 2.22 25.92
N ASP A 263 8.87 3.22 26.42
CA ASP A 263 7.41 3.33 26.22
C ASP A 263 7.06 3.93 24.85
N ASN A 264 8.04 4.52 24.17
CA ASN A 264 7.89 5.09 22.83
C ASN A 264 9.20 5.02 22.04
N TYR A 265 9.14 4.67 20.76
CA TYR A 265 10.29 4.66 19.85
C TYR A 265 9.89 4.99 18.39
N THR A 266 9.26 6.16 18.20
CA THR A 266 8.75 6.62 16.91
C THR A 266 9.81 6.74 15.82
N ASP A 267 11.06 7.00 16.19
CA ASP A 267 12.16 7.15 15.21
C ASP A 267 12.37 5.85 14.40
N TYR A 268 12.10 4.70 15.02
CA TYR A 268 12.17 3.39 14.36
C TYR A 268 10.78 2.91 13.91
N TRP A 269 9.77 2.99 14.77
CA TRP A 269 8.46 2.33 14.56
C TRP A 269 7.34 3.25 14.04
N GLY A 270 7.66 4.51 13.74
CA GLY A 270 6.68 5.50 13.33
C GLY A 270 5.81 6.03 14.46
N ASP A 271 5.15 7.14 14.18
CA ASP A 271 4.24 7.84 15.08
C ASP A 271 2.79 7.35 14.97
N HIS A 272 2.46 6.60 13.92
CA HIS A 272 1.12 6.04 13.71
C HIS A 272 0.83 4.81 14.59
N LEU A 273 1.83 3.98 14.88
CA LEU A 273 1.65 2.68 15.55
C LEU A 273 0.80 2.73 16.85
N PRO A 274 0.98 3.70 17.77
CA PRO A 274 0.23 3.72 19.03
C PRO A 274 -1.29 3.70 18.88
N ASP A 275 -1.83 4.31 17.83
CA ASP A 275 -3.28 4.38 17.57
C ASP A 275 -3.82 3.13 16.85
N HIS A 276 -2.95 2.20 16.44
CA HIS A 276 -3.26 1.07 15.56
C HIS A 276 -2.92 -0.31 16.18
N ALA A 277 -2.79 -0.37 17.51
CA ALA A 277 -2.41 -1.58 18.23
C ALA A 277 -3.46 -2.02 19.29
N PRO A 278 -4.73 -2.29 18.90
CA PRO A 278 -5.84 -2.48 19.85
C PRO A 278 -5.69 -3.74 20.73
N CYS A 279 -4.85 -4.70 20.34
CA CYS A 279 -4.55 -5.88 21.14
C CYS A 279 -3.39 -5.69 22.11
N CYS A 280 -2.72 -4.55 22.08
CA CYS A 280 -1.67 -4.21 23.02
C CYS A 280 -2.27 -3.49 24.23
N SER A 281 -2.17 -4.09 25.41
CA SER A 281 -2.52 -3.39 26.67
C SER A 281 -1.47 -2.37 27.09
N SER A 282 -0.22 -2.56 26.64
CA SER A 282 0.89 -1.63 26.72
C SER A 282 1.82 -1.83 25.52
N LEU A 283 2.55 -0.78 25.16
CA LEU A 283 3.57 -0.81 24.10
C LEU A 283 4.93 -0.62 24.75
N GLN A 284 5.84 -1.55 24.52
CA GLN A 284 7.23 -1.44 24.91
C GLN A 284 8.14 -1.70 23.70
N PHE A 285 9.26 -1.02 23.66
CA PHE A 285 10.21 -1.08 22.56
C PHE A 285 11.60 -1.42 23.08
N ALA A 286 12.17 -2.51 22.60
CA ALA A 286 13.57 -2.82 22.86
C ALA A 286 14.45 -1.78 22.14
N HIS A 287 15.55 -1.37 22.77
CA HIS A 287 16.56 -0.48 22.16
C HIS A 287 17.95 -1.08 22.40
N LEU A 288 18.38 -1.94 21.48
CA LEU A 288 19.58 -2.76 21.60
C LEU A 288 20.62 -2.31 20.57
N ASN A 289 21.90 -2.49 20.88
CA ASN A 289 22.95 -2.24 19.89
C ASN A 289 22.93 -3.36 18.83
N THR A 290 22.36 -3.06 17.67
CA THR A 290 22.21 -3.94 16.52
C THR A 290 23.10 -3.54 15.35
N VAL A 291 24.10 -2.70 15.58
CA VAL A 291 25.17 -2.39 14.61
C VAL A 291 26.42 -3.21 14.93
N ASN A 292 26.78 -3.28 16.21
CA ASN A 292 28.04 -3.89 16.66
C ASN A 292 27.90 -5.34 17.11
N ASN A 293 26.69 -5.86 17.24
CA ASN A 293 26.43 -7.25 17.67
C ASN A 293 25.78 -8.06 16.54
N THR A 294 26.23 -9.30 16.39
CA THR A 294 25.60 -10.26 15.47
C THR A 294 24.30 -10.80 16.07
N TRP A 295 23.37 -11.24 15.23
CA TRP A 295 22.15 -11.90 15.72
C TRP A 295 22.42 -13.28 16.36
N THR A 296 23.58 -13.86 16.08
CA THR A 296 24.10 -15.10 16.69
C THR A 296 24.83 -14.87 18.01
N ASN A 297 25.08 -13.61 18.41
CA ASN A 297 25.81 -13.31 19.63
C ASN A 297 25.00 -13.74 20.86
N VAL A 298 25.63 -14.52 21.74
CA VAL A 298 24.99 -15.07 22.95
C VAL A 298 24.47 -13.98 23.87
N GLU A 299 25.26 -12.95 24.14
CA GLU A 299 24.85 -11.85 25.03
C GLU A 299 23.70 -11.05 24.41
N GLN A 300 23.75 -10.81 23.10
CA GLN A 300 22.68 -10.14 22.37
C GLN A 300 21.36 -10.92 22.46
N GLN A 301 21.41 -12.25 22.30
CA GLN A 301 20.23 -13.11 22.45
C GLN A 301 19.68 -13.11 23.87
N GLU A 302 20.55 -13.11 24.90
CA GLU A 302 20.09 -12.96 26.29
C GLU A 302 19.42 -11.60 26.52
N LYS A 303 19.97 -10.51 25.97
CA LYS A 303 19.34 -9.18 26.05
C LYS A 303 17.95 -9.18 25.43
N VAL A 304 17.78 -9.80 24.26
CA VAL A 304 16.49 -9.92 23.57
C VAL A 304 15.47 -10.67 24.43
N CYS A 305 15.86 -11.82 24.99
CA CYS A 305 15.01 -12.57 25.91
C CYS A 305 14.64 -11.74 27.15
N ASN A 306 15.62 -11.11 27.78
CA ASN A 306 15.40 -10.27 28.95
C ASN A 306 14.45 -9.10 28.64
N ARG A 307 14.54 -8.49 27.44
CA ARG A 307 13.60 -7.43 27.01
C ARG A 307 12.17 -7.94 26.90
N ALA A 308 11.98 -9.17 26.43
CA ALA A 308 10.65 -9.75 26.28
C ALA A 308 10.08 -10.26 27.61
N LEU A 309 10.90 -10.88 28.46
CA LEU A 309 10.47 -11.46 29.74
C LEU A 309 9.93 -10.41 30.71
N ILE A 310 10.53 -9.21 30.76
CA ILE A 310 10.13 -8.17 31.73
C ILE A 310 8.81 -7.47 31.38
N VAL A 311 8.25 -7.74 30.20
CA VAL A 311 7.07 -7.03 29.67
C VAL A 311 5.77 -7.54 30.30
N SER A 312 5.76 -8.81 30.74
CA SER A 312 4.60 -9.46 31.35
C SER A 312 4.94 -10.05 32.71
N ASP A 313 4.16 -9.67 33.73
CA ASP A 313 4.31 -10.17 35.10
C ASP A 313 4.03 -11.67 35.25
N THR A 314 3.40 -12.30 34.25
CA THR A 314 3.17 -13.76 34.26
C THR A 314 4.36 -14.55 33.77
N SER A 315 5.34 -13.88 33.13
CA SER A 315 6.56 -14.53 32.66
C SER A 315 7.33 -15.13 33.83
N THR A 316 7.98 -16.26 33.57
CA THR A 316 8.91 -16.89 34.52
C THR A 316 10.35 -16.63 34.10
N ASP A 317 11.34 -17.08 34.87
CA ASP A 317 12.77 -16.81 34.62
C ASP A 317 13.22 -17.00 33.17
N ARG A 318 12.60 -17.91 32.41
CA ARG A 318 12.98 -18.20 31.01
C ARG A 318 11.82 -18.35 30.04
N THR A 319 10.57 -18.17 30.48
CA THR A 319 9.40 -18.38 29.63
C THR A 319 8.62 -17.09 29.48
N ILE A 320 8.47 -16.62 28.24
CA ILE A 320 7.70 -15.42 27.87
C ILE A 320 6.22 -15.82 27.76
N SER A 321 5.38 -15.32 28.65
CA SER A 321 3.93 -15.59 28.67
C SER A 321 3.08 -14.33 28.57
N ASP A 322 1.84 -14.50 28.10
CA ASP A 322 0.86 -13.43 27.92
C ASP A 322 1.40 -12.20 27.18
N THR A 323 2.31 -12.39 26.21
CA THR A 323 3.00 -11.29 25.52
C THR A 323 2.82 -11.38 24.02
N ILE A 324 2.60 -10.24 23.36
CA ILE A 324 2.69 -10.14 21.90
C ILE A 324 4.09 -9.62 21.56
N VAL A 325 4.91 -10.47 20.95
CA VAL A 325 6.25 -10.13 20.50
C VAL A 325 6.18 -9.74 19.02
N VAL A 326 6.55 -8.51 18.70
CA VAL A 326 6.62 -8.00 17.34
C VAL A 326 8.09 -7.80 16.97
N THR A 327 8.55 -8.41 15.89
CA THR A 327 9.96 -8.33 15.47
C THR A 327 10.08 -7.83 14.05
N HIS A 328 11.01 -6.92 13.81
CA HIS A 328 11.31 -6.41 12.47
C HIS A 328 12.74 -6.75 12.02
N SER A 329 12.90 -7.10 10.74
CA SER A 329 14.20 -7.33 10.10
C SER A 329 15.10 -8.27 10.94
N MET A 330 16.35 -7.92 11.22
CA MET A 330 17.27 -8.71 12.06
C MET A 330 16.72 -9.03 13.47
N GLY A 331 15.75 -8.26 13.98
CA GLY A 331 15.03 -8.56 15.22
C GLY A 331 14.40 -9.94 15.22
N ASN A 332 13.92 -10.40 14.07
CA ASN A 332 13.36 -11.74 13.92
C ASN A 332 14.42 -12.81 14.15
N LEU A 333 15.61 -12.67 13.55
CA LEU A 333 16.73 -13.62 13.71
C LEU A 333 17.27 -13.62 15.14
N MET A 334 17.38 -12.44 15.76
CA MET A 334 17.80 -12.32 17.15
C MET A 334 16.85 -13.09 18.08
N PHE A 335 15.54 -12.90 17.91
CA PHE A 335 14.53 -13.58 18.70
C PHE A 335 14.49 -15.09 18.41
N ALA A 336 14.45 -15.48 17.15
CA ALA A 336 14.47 -16.88 16.71
C ALA A 336 15.71 -17.62 17.22
N GLY A 337 16.88 -16.99 17.11
CA GLY A 337 18.15 -17.55 17.59
C GLY A 337 18.18 -17.68 19.11
N ALA A 338 17.61 -16.72 19.84
CA ALA A 338 17.52 -16.80 21.29
C ALA A 338 16.63 -17.98 21.74
N LEU A 339 15.48 -18.18 21.09
CA LEU A 339 14.62 -19.34 21.33
C LEU A 339 15.30 -20.66 20.93
N ALA A 340 15.95 -20.71 19.76
CA ALA A 340 16.63 -21.91 19.27
C ALA A 340 17.77 -22.36 20.19
N ASN A 341 18.48 -21.40 20.77
CA ASN A 341 19.56 -21.65 21.72
C ASN A 341 19.07 -21.80 23.17
N GLY A 342 17.75 -21.85 23.38
CA GLY A 342 17.13 -22.04 24.68
C GLY A 342 17.45 -20.95 25.68
N ARG A 343 17.67 -19.71 25.24
CA ARG A 343 17.89 -18.51 26.08
C ARG A 343 16.62 -18.17 26.84
N CYS A 344 15.50 -18.19 26.12
CA CYS A 344 14.14 -18.20 26.62
C CYS A 344 13.27 -19.13 25.76
N SER A 345 12.03 -19.34 26.18
CA SER A 345 10.97 -20.01 25.42
C SER A 345 9.75 -19.09 25.28
N LEU A 346 8.93 -19.35 24.27
CA LEU A 346 7.66 -18.67 24.03
C LEU A 346 6.51 -19.57 24.47
N ASP A 347 5.71 -19.12 25.42
CA ASP A 347 4.52 -19.86 25.88
C ASP A 347 3.36 -19.75 24.88
N SER A 348 2.42 -20.69 24.93
CA SER A 348 1.24 -20.69 24.06
C SER A 348 0.25 -19.55 24.33
N SER A 349 0.35 -18.89 25.50
CA SER A 349 -0.34 -17.64 25.82
C SER A 349 0.22 -16.41 25.07
N SER A 350 1.42 -16.53 24.50
CA SER A 350 2.10 -15.47 23.77
C SER A 350 1.89 -15.58 22.27
N THR A 351 2.18 -14.51 21.54
CA THR A 351 2.01 -14.45 20.08
C THR A 351 3.21 -13.78 19.45
N TRP A 352 3.77 -14.38 18.40
CA TRP A 352 4.87 -13.79 17.64
C TRP A 352 4.41 -13.29 16.27
N VAL A 353 4.56 -11.98 16.04
CA VAL A 353 4.28 -11.28 14.79
C VAL A 353 5.60 -10.86 14.15
N ALA A 354 5.86 -11.37 12.94
CA ALA A 354 7.12 -11.16 12.23
C ALA A 354 6.97 -10.17 11.06
N LEU A 355 7.91 -9.24 10.94
CA LEU A 355 7.92 -8.21 9.90
C LEU A 355 9.27 -8.27 9.16
N ALA A 356 9.23 -8.45 7.84
CA ALA A 356 10.41 -8.36 6.97
C ALA A 356 11.61 -9.24 7.40
N ALA A 357 11.36 -10.47 7.86
CA ALA A 357 12.37 -11.32 8.48
C ALA A 357 13.44 -11.79 7.46
N PRO A 358 14.76 -11.59 7.68
CA PRO A 358 15.79 -12.13 6.81
C PRO A 358 16.18 -13.57 7.24
N MET A 359 15.22 -14.50 7.26
CA MET A 359 15.47 -15.85 7.81
C MET A 359 16.45 -16.70 6.99
N LYS A 360 16.81 -16.27 5.78
CA LYS A 360 17.93 -16.81 4.98
C LYS A 360 19.05 -15.79 4.77
N GLY A 361 19.07 -14.72 5.53
CA GLY A 361 19.93 -13.56 5.29
C GLY A 361 19.39 -12.64 4.18
N SER A 362 20.26 -11.76 3.71
CA SER A 362 19.95 -10.69 2.76
C SER A 362 21.07 -10.54 1.75
N MET A 363 20.75 -10.51 0.45
CA MET A 363 21.76 -10.22 -0.58
C MET A 363 22.34 -8.80 -0.46
N CYS A 364 21.66 -7.88 0.24
CA CYS A 364 22.24 -6.56 0.52
C CYS A 364 23.46 -6.68 1.45
N SER A 365 23.48 -7.66 2.36
CA SER A 365 24.68 -7.93 3.17
C SER A 365 25.86 -8.34 2.29
N ASP A 366 25.67 -9.38 1.47
CA ASP A 366 26.68 -9.89 0.54
C ASP A 366 27.21 -8.75 -0.36
N PHE A 367 26.28 -7.99 -0.96
CA PHE A 367 26.62 -6.89 -1.84
C PHE A 367 27.44 -5.79 -1.16
N VAL A 368 27.12 -5.41 0.08
CA VAL A 368 27.90 -4.42 0.84
C VAL A 368 29.28 -4.97 1.21
N GLN A 369 29.38 -6.25 1.59
CA GLN A 369 30.66 -6.89 1.93
C GLN A 369 31.61 -6.92 0.71
N GLU A 370 31.11 -7.34 -0.46
CA GLU A 370 31.86 -7.33 -1.73
C GLU A 370 32.28 -5.92 -2.12
N SER A 371 31.35 -4.95 -1.99
CA SER A 371 31.64 -3.55 -2.31
C SER A 371 32.75 -2.99 -1.42
N CYS A 372 32.71 -3.25 -0.11
CA CYS A 372 33.74 -2.78 0.82
C CYS A 372 35.08 -3.50 0.65
N ALA A 373 35.09 -4.71 0.08
CA ALA A 373 36.31 -5.42 -0.34
C ALA A 373 36.89 -4.89 -1.66
N GLY A 374 36.19 -3.96 -2.34
CA GLY A 374 36.59 -3.41 -3.64
C GLY A 374 36.22 -4.29 -4.84
N GLU A 375 35.33 -5.26 -4.66
CA GLU A 375 34.92 -6.22 -5.69
C GLU A 375 33.79 -5.69 -6.58
N THR A 376 33.09 -4.63 -6.17
CA THR A 376 32.07 -3.96 -6.97
C THR A 376 32.53 -2.56 -7.41
N ASN A 377 32.07 -2.11 -8.59
CA ASN A 377 32.37 -0.78 -9.13
C ASN A 377 31.39 0.32 -8.66
N ILE A 378 30.59 0.06 -7.63
CA ILE A 378 29.47 0.93 -7.23
C ILE A 378 29.91 1.88 -6.11
N VAL A 379 29.80 3.19 -6.38
CA VAL A 379 30.11 4.25 -5.42
C VAL A 379 28.88 4.55 -4.57
N TRP A 380 28.89 4.10 -3.31
CA TRP A 380 27.80 4.30 -2.33
C TRP A 380 27.46 5.77 -2.07
N GLU A 381 28.42 6.69 -2.17
CA GLU A 381 28.21 8.13 -1.98
C GLU A 381 27.18 8.73 -2.96
N LYS A 382 26.92 8.07 -4.10
CA LYS A 382 25.94 8.53 -5.10
C LYS A 382 24.52 8.01 -4.86
N ILE A 383 24.36 6.98 -4.02
CA ILE A 383 23.08 6.41 -3.66
C ILE A 383 22.65 7.12 -2.38
N GLY A 384 21.89 8.22 -2.52
CA GLY A 384 21.20 8.89 -1.41
C GLY A 384 22.01 9.11 -0.12
N ASN A 385 23.08 9.90 -0.13
CA ASN A 385 23.81 10.29 1.09
C ASN A 385 24.26 9.12 2.00
N ILE A 386 24.47 7.92 1.43
CA ILE A 386 24.96 6.72 2.12
C ILE A 386 26.50 6.81 2.26
N THR A 387 26.99 7.86 2.90
CA THR A 387 28.40 7.96 3.30
C THR A 387 28.62 7.07 4.53
N GLY A 388 29.65 6.22 4.52
CA GLY A 388 30.08 5.49 5.72
C GLY A 388 29.63 4.02 5.88
N ARG A 389 29.12 3.36 4.82
CA ARG A 389 28.81 1.91 4.89
C ARG A 389 30.01 0.97 4.88
N CYS A 390 31.20 1.51 4.65
CA CYS A 390 32.46 0.77 4.77
C CYS A 390 33.27 1.30 5.96
N PRO A 391 33.87 0.40 6.77
CA PRO A 391 33.79 -1.06 6.66
C PRO A 391 32.39 -1.60 7.00
N ALA A 392 32.00 -2.71 6.38
CA ALA A 392 30.77 -3.41 6.71
C ALA A 392 30.68 -3.70 8.22
N THR A 393 29.55 -3.35 8.84
CA THR A 393 29.34 -3.47 10.29
C THR A 393 29.29 -4.93 10.73
N THR A 394 29.52 -5.18 12.02
CA THR A 394 29.50 -6.54 12.59
C THR A 394 28.15 -7.22 12.36
N ALA A 395 27.06 -6.51 12.63
CA ALA A 395 25.71 -7.01 12.41
C ALA A 395 25.45 -7.33 10.93
N LEU A 396 25.80 -6.42 10.02
CA LEU A 396 25.56 -6.60 8.59
C LEU A 396 26.25 -7.86 8.07
N LYS A 397 27.51 -8.11 8.45
CA LYS A 397 28.23 -9.32 8.04
C LYS A 397 27.52 -10.60 8.47
N SER A 398 26.88 -10.59 9.65
CA SER A 398 26.12 -11.76 10.12
C SER A 398 24.81 -12.02 9.38
N LEU A 399 24.38 -11.10 8.52
CA LEU A 399 23.18 -11.22 7.69
C LEU A 399 23.48 -11.74 6.26
N ALA A 400 24.68 -12.25 6.02
CA ALA A 400 25.05 -12.85 4.75
C ALA A 400 24.03 -13.93 4.33
N TYR A 401 23.79 -14.03 3.03
CA TYR A 401 22.75 -14.90 2.49
C TYR A 401 23.15 -16.38 2.64
N GLN A 402 22.32 -17.18 3.31
CA GLN A 402 22.56 -18.58 3.65
C GLN A 402 23.04 -19.41 2.43
N GLY A 403 24.14 -20.14 2.61
CA GLY A 403 24.80 -20.91 1.54
C GLY A 403 25.53 -20.04 0.49
N GLY A 404 25.72 -18.75 0.76
CA GLY A 404 26.48 -17.82 -0.06
C GLY A 404 27.97 -17.79 0.27
N ASN A 405 28.72 -16.91 -0.41
CA ASN A 405 30.18 -16.85 -0.26
C ASN A 405 30.65 -16.18 1.04
N HIS A 406 29.77 -15.41 1.69
CA HIS A 406 30.08 -14.68 2.93
C HIS A 406 29.53 -15.38 4.18
N THR A 407 29.06 -16.62 4.06
CA THR A 407 28.58 -17.42 5.18
C THR A 407 29.62 -18.44 5.64
N THR A 408 29.38 -19.04 6.80
CA THR A 408 30.12 -20.20 7.30
C THR A 408 29.13 -21.32 7.63
N ASP A 409 29.62 -22.55 7.77
CA ASP A 409 28.80 -23.69 8.17
C ASP A 409 28.08 -23.43 9.51
N GLU A 410 28.73 -22.73 10.44
CA GLU A 410 28.13 -22.35 11.72
C GLU A 410 26.97 -21.35 11.55
N LEU A 411 27.13 -20.36 10.67
CA LEU A 411 26.07 -19.39 10.39
C LEU A 411 24.89 -20.07 9.66
N ASP A 412 25.17 -20.97 8.71
CA ASP A 412 24.13 -21.72 8.00
C ASP A 412 23.38 -22.68 8.93
N ALA A 413 24.07 -23.29 9.90
CA ALA A 413 23.46 -24.08 10.96
C ALA A 413 22.58 -23.21 11.89
N ALA A 414 23.06 -22.01 12.24
CA ALA A 414 22.28 -21.07 13.04
C ALA A 414 21.00 -20.64 12.30
N TYR A 415 21.07 -20.36 10.99
CA TYR A 415 19.89 -20.05 10.19
C TYR A 415 18.91 -21.21 10.20
N THR A 416 19.38 -22.44 9.99
CA THR A 416 18.53 -23.64 10.00
C THR A 416 17.79 -23.79 11.33
N ALA A 417 18.48 -23.57 12.46
CA ALA A 417 17.87 -23.63 13.79
C ALA A 417 16.83 -22.50 14.00
N ALA A 418 17.16 -21.27 13.59
CA ALA A 418 16.25 -20.13 13.67
C ALA A 418 15.00 -20.32 12.80
N GLN A 419 15.15 -20.88 11.59
CA GLN A 419 14.05 -21.18 10.67
C GLN A 419 13.07 -22.21 11.24
N GLU A 420 13.57 -23.24 11.93
CA GLU A 420 12.71 -24.24 12.58
C GLU A 420 11.89 -23.61 13.71
N VAL A 421 12.50 -22.73 14.51
CA VAL A 421 11.76 -21.95 15.52
C VAL A 421 10.74 -21.03 14.86
N TYR A 422 11.15 -20.27 13.84
CA TYR A 422 10.30 -19.34 13.11
C TYR A 422 9.06 -20.06 12.59
N LYS A 423 9.24 -21.12 11.81
CA LYS A 423 8.16 -21.95 11.26
C LYS A 423 7.18 -22.46 12.32
N ASN A 424 7.68 -22.87 13.49
CA ASN A 424 6.86 -23.51 14.52
C ASN A 424 6.16 -22.52 15.46
N ASN A 425 6.65 -21.29 15.58
CA ASN A 425 6.18 -20.33 16.60
C ASN A 425 5.62 -19.04 16.02
N VAL A 426 5.92 -18.69 14.77
CA VAL A 426 5.39 -17.47 14.16
C VAL A 426 3.88 -17.63 13.94
N TYR A 427 3.11 -16.68 14.45
CA TYR A 427 1.66 -16.67 14.30
C TYR A 427 1.23 -15.96 13.01
N ALA A 428 1.93 -14.87 12.69
CA ALA A 428 1.66 -14.00 11.56
C ALA A 428 2.95 -13.41 11.02
N ALA A 429 3.02 -13.21 9.71
CA ALA A 429 4.19 -12.66 9.04
C ALA A 429 3.79 -11.69 7.93
N MET A 430 4.47 -10.54 7.88
CA MET A 430 4.39 -9.58 6.78
C MET A 430 5.67 -9.71 5.94
N CYS A 431 5.53 -10.17 4.70
CA CYS A 431 6.62 -10.36 3.76
C CYS A 431 6.29 -9.67 2.44
N SER A 432 7.21 -8.86 1.92
CA SER A 432 6.98 -8.11 0.69
C SER A 432 7.60 -8.78 -0.53
N GLU A 433 6.89 -8.68 -1.65
CA GLU A 433 7.36 -9.09 -2.97
C GLU A 433 7.93 -7.94 -3.79
N TRP A 434 7.86 -6.70 -3.31
CA TRP A 434 8.25 -5.55 -4.12
C TRP A 434 8.66 -4.34 -3.29
N TYR A 435 9.71 -3.66 -3.74
CA TYR A 435 10.36 -2.54 -3.05
C TYR A 435 9.79 -1.17 -3.39
N SER A 436 8.71 -1.09 -4.18
CA SER A 436 8.17 0.23 -4.55
C SER A 436 7.66 0.98 -3.34
N GLY A 437 6.99 0.29 -2.41
CA GLY A 437 6.56 0.86 -1.14
C GLY A 437 5.53 1.99 -1.24
N ILE A 438 5.23 2.61 -0.11
CA ILE A 438 4.34 3.77 -0.03
C ILE A 438 5.20 5.06 -0.23
N PRO A 439 4.75 6.05 -1.02
CA PRO A 439 5.55 7.25 -1.30
C PRO A 439 5.89 8.05 -0.04
N SER A 440 7.17 8.01 0.27
CA SER A 440 7.81 8.63 1.42
C SER A 440 9.21 9.13 1.06
N LYS A 441 9.88 9.78 2.02
CA LYS A 441 11.28 10.17 1.88
C LYS A 441 12.25 8.99 1.78
N TYR A 442 11.82 7.79 2.16
CA TYR A 442 12.67 6.58 2.21
C TYR A 442 12.69 5.81 0.87
N GLN A 443 11.70 6.04 0.02
CA GLN A 443 11.44 5.25 -1.18
C GLN A 443 12.61 5.18 -2.17
N ALA A 444 13.28 6.33 -2.41
CA ALA A 444 14.35 6.41 -3.40
C ALA A 444 15.54 5.49 -3.08
N GLU A 445 15.83 5.28 -1.80
CA GLU A 445 16.88 4.37 -1.36
C GLU A 445 16.51 2.92 -1.70
N PHE A 446 15.31 2.47 -1.33
CA PHE A 446 14.87 1.10 -1.58
C PHE A 446 14.70 0.77 -3.06
N TRP A 447 14.35 1.76 -3.89
CA TRP A 447 14.35 1.59 -5.35
C TRP A 447 15.75 1.35 -5.89
N ALA A 448 16.72 2.12 -5.40
CA ALA A 448 18.10 1.92 -5.78
C ALA A 448 18.57 0.53 -5.34
N LEU A 449 18.36 0.16 -4.08
CA LEU A 449 18.79 -1.13 -3.54
C LEU A 449 18.13 -2.30 -4.27
N GLY A 450 16.80 -2.30 -4.42
CA GLY A 450 16.06 -3.35 -5.12
C GLY A 450 16.41 -3.49 -6.61
N THR A 451 17.00 -2.45 -7.22
CA THR A 451 17.47 -2.47 -8.62
C THR A 451 18.94 -2.88 -8.75
N MET A 452 19.81 -2.37 -7.88
CA MET A 452 21.27 -2.51 -8.01
C MET A 452 21.82 -3.75 -7.33
N VAL A 453 21.22 -4.17 -6.21
CA VAL A 453 21.65 -5.37 -5.50
C VAL A 453 21.28 -6.60 -6.34
N PRO A 454 22.22 -7.55 -6.54
CA PRO A 454 21.95 -8.79 -7.26
C PRO A 454 21.14 -9.78 -6.42
N HIS A 455 19.90 -9.41 -6.10
CA HIS A 455 18.97 -10.23 -5.33
C HIS A 455 18.76 -11.60 -5.98
N LYS A 456 18.49 -12.62 -5.15
CA LYS A 456 18.19 -13.99 -5.67
C LYS A 456 16.91 -14.03 -6.52
N SER A 457 16.03 -13.05 -6.38
CA SER A 457 14.84 -12.88 -7.21
C SER A 457 14.43 -11.42 -7.29
N ARG A 458 13.55 -11.10 -8.25
CA ARG A 458 12.89 -9.78 -8.32
C ARG A 458 11.92 -9.52 -7.16
N LYS A 459 11.56 -10.54 -6.37
CA LYS A 459 10.68 -10.40 -5.22
C LYS A 459 11.49 -10.04 -3.97
N ASN A 460 11.54 -8.77 -3.64
CA ASN A 460 12.24 -8.25 -2.47
C ASN A 460 11.66 -6.90 -2.04
N ASP A 461 11.87 -6.54 -0.78
CA ASP A 461 11.46 -5.27 -0.19
C ASP A 461 12.51 -4.14 -0.32
N GLY A 462 13.57 -4.40 -1.08
CA GLY A 462 14.75 -3.54 -1.23
C GLY A 462 15.91 -3.94 -0.32
N MET A 463 15.67 -4.85 0.64
CA MET A 463 16.68 -5.37 1.56
C MET A 463 16.64 -6.90 1.64
N VAL A 464 15.45 -7.46 1.80
CA VAL A 464 15.19 -8.87 2.08
C VAL A 464 14.33 -9.45 0.97
N GLU A 465 14.76 -10.60 0.44
CA GLU A 465 13.96 -11.36 -0.51
C GLU A 465 12.71 -11.94 0.15
N PHE A 466 11.60 -11.97 -0.59
CA PHE A 466 10.35 -12.58 -0.12
C PHE A 466 10.56 -14.01 0.40
N GLN A 467 11.35 -14.82 -0.32
CA GLN A 467 11.68 -16.20 0.04
C GLN A 467 12.60 -16.34 1.26
N SER A 468 13.33 -15.27 1.61
CA SER A 468 14.05 -15.21 2.89
C SER A 468 13.06 -15.00 4.04
N CYS A 469 12.05 -14.13 3.86
CA CYS A 469 11.02 -13.84 4.85
C CYS A 469 9.99 -14.95 5.05
N ALA A 470 9.53 -15.57 3.96
CA ALA A 470 8.48 -16.59 3.97
C ALA A 470 8.99 -17.99 4.33
N ILE A 471 10.30 -18.18 4.58
CA ILE A 471 10.88 -19.51 4.73
C ILE A 471 10.18 -20.33 5.82
N GLY A 472 9.91 -21.60 5.52
CA GLY A 472 9.18 -22.50 6.41
C GLY A 472 7.66 -22.37 6.37
N ILE A 473 7.13 -21.29 5.77
CA ILE A 473 5.69 -21.08 5.55
C ILE A 473 5.42 -21.26 4.04
N PRO A 474 4.42 -22.07 3.62
CA PRO A 474 4.12 -22.23 2.21
C PRO A 474 3.67 -20.92 1.54
N ASP A 475 4.19 -20.61 0.36
CA ASP A 475 3.75 -19.47 -0.47
C ASP A 475 2.21 -19.42 -0.65
N SER A 476 1.54 -20.57 -0.66
CA SER A 476 0.07 -20.66 -0.80
C SER A 476 -0.70 -20.16 0.43
N GLU A 477 -0.05 -20.00 1.58
CA GLU A 477 -0.67 -19.41 2.75
C GLU A 477 -0.58 -17.88 2.76
N PHE A 478 0.26 -17.31 1.89
CA PHE A 478 0.41 -15.87 1.73
C PHE A 478 -0.63 -15.30 0.76
N ASP A 479 -1.29 -14.23 1.19
CA ASP A 479 -2.33 -13.54 0.44
C ASP A 479 -2.08 -12.02 0.47
N ASP A 480 -2.47 -11.33 -0.59
CA ASP A 480 -2.21 -9.90 -0.81
C ASP A 480 -3.23 -8.99 -0.10
N SER A 481 -4.16 -9.59 0.65
CA SER A 481 -5.09 -8.91 1.53
C SER A 481 -4.49 -8.69 2.92
N TRP A 482 -4.62 -7.47 3.43
CA TRP A 482 -4.34 -7.10 4.83
C TRP A 482 -5.16 -7.89 5.87
N LYS A 483 -6.15 -8.68 5.44
CA LYS A 483 -6.92 -9.58 6.30
C LYS A 483 -6.20 -10.91 6.56
N SER A 484 -5.18 -11.25 5.77
CA SER A 484 -4.42 -12.48 5.91
C SER A 484 -3.43 -12.41 7.05
N ARG A 485 -3.30 -13.48 7.85
CA ARG A 485 -2.23 -13.59 8.86
C ARG A 485 -0.84 -13.62 8.22
N PHE A 486 -0.74 -14.14 7.01
CA PHE A 486 0.49 -14.18 6.23
C PHE A 486 0.28 -13.23 5.06
N TYR A 487 0.72 -12.00 5.27
CA TYR A 487 0.42 -10.88 4.42
C TYR A 487 1.55 -10.66 3.43
N LYS A 488 1.18 -10.78 2.16
CA LYS A 488 2.05 -10.65 1.00
C LYS A 488 1.93 -9.23 0.46
N THR A 489 2.98 -8.45 0.63
CA THR A 489 2.88 -6.99 0.43
C THR A 489 3.68 -6.52 -0.77
N ARG A 490 3.52 -5.24 -1.11
CA ARG A 490 4.39 -4.50 -2.04
C ARG A 490 5.04 -3.30 -1.34
N LEU A 491 5.35 -3.50 -0.07
CA LEU A 491 5.94 -2.53 0.84
C LEU A 491 7.47 -2.57 0.72
N ASN A 492 8.12 -1.41 0.82
CA ASN A 492 9.57 -1.41 1.01
C ASN A 492 9.91 -1.82 2.46
N HIS A 493 11.18 -2.07 2.75
CA HIS A 493 11.62 -2.57 4.05
C HIS A 493 11.16 -1.67 5.22
N TYR A 494 11.19 -0.34 5.06
CA TYR A 494 10.80 0.61 6.13
C TYR A 494 9.29 0.84 6.24
N ASP A 495 8.51 0.62 5.19
CA ASP A 495 7.05 0.70 5.33
C ASP A 495 6.54 -0.41 6.28
N MET A 496 7.26 -1.54 6.39
CA MET A 496 6.97 -2.61 7.33
C MET A 496 7.42 -2.31 8.78
N GLU A 497 8.07 -1.16 9.01
CA GLU A 497 8.29 -0.58 10.34
C GLU A 497 7.11 0.31 10.78
N PHE A 498 6.04 0.39 9.98
CA PHE A 498 4.87 1.26 10.18
C PHE A 498 5.14 2.77 10.01
N LEU A 499 6.33 3.16 9.58
CA LEU A 499 6.77 4.56 9.43
C LEU A 499 5.92 5.39 8.47
N THR A 500 5.45 4.80 7.37
CA THR A 500 4.83 5.56 6.27
C THR A 500 3.29 5.62 6.35
N GLY A 501 2.66 4.82 7.21
CA GLY A 501 1.21 4.74 7.27
C GLY A 501 0.61 3.64 6.38
N ASP A 502 -0.64 3.85 5.95
CA ASP A 502 -1.41 2.97 5.07
C ASP A 502 -1.64 3.63 3.69
N SER A 503 -1.76 2.84 2.64
CA SER A 503 -2.08 3.30 1.28
C SER A 503 -3.58 3.54 1.06
N LEU A 504 -3.95 4.43 0.14
CA LEU A 504 -5.34 4.62 -0.27
C LEU A 504 -5.74 3.57 -1.33
N LEU A 505 -6.71 2.71 -0.99
CA LEU A 505 -7.34 1.74 -1.89
C LEU A 505 -6.35 0.77 -2.56
N ASN A 506 -5.28 0.40 -1.86
CA ASN A 506 -4.35 -0.66 -2.25
C ASN A 506 -4.22 -1.68 -1.11
N GLY A 507 -4.83 -2.85 -1.27
CA GLY A 507 -4.87 -3.89 -0.25
C GLY A 507 -3.50 -4.47 0.12
N GLU A 508 -2.50 -4.31 -0.75
CA GLU A 508 -1.14 -4.86 -0.60
C GLU A 508 -0.18 -3.91 0.14
N LYS A 509 -0.68 -2.73 0.54
CA LYS A 509 0.10 -1.66 1.19
C LYS A 509 -0.60 -1.07 2.41
N MET A 510 -1.08 -1.93 3.30
CA MET A 510 -1.85 -1.57 4.49
C MET A 510 -1.20 -2.13 5.78
N PRO A 511 0.07 -1.78 6.10
CA PRO A 511 0.78 -2.40 7.20
C PRO A 511 0.14 -2.14 8.57
N LEU A 512 -0.35 -0.92 8.83
CA LEU A 512 -0.99 -0.58 10.10
C LEU A 512 -2.35 -1.22 10.22
N LYS A 513 -3.17 -1.14 9.16
CA LYS A 513 -4.48 -1.80 9.18
C LYS A 513 -4.35 -3.32 9.30
N TRP A 514 -3.35 -3.94 8.67
CA TRP A 514 -3.05 -5.36 8.87
C TRP A 514 -2.81 -5.66 10.36
N PHE A 515 -1.92 -4.91 11.01
CA PHE A 515 -1.60 -5.11 12.42
C PHE A 515 -2.79 -4.84 13.35
N GLU A 516 -3.54 -3.76 13.10
CA GLU A 516 -4.73 -3.38 13.87
C GLU A 516 -5.81 -4.47 13.85
N CYS A 517 -5.94 -5.16 12.71
CA CYS A 517 -6.99 -6.15 12.46
C CYS A 517 -6.56 -7.61 12.70
N LEU A 518 -5.27 -7.84 13.00
CA LEU A 518 -4.64 -9.14 12.99
C LEU A 518 -5.15 -10.07 14.10
N LEU A 519 -5.21 -9.54 15.33
CA LEU A 519 -5.34 -10.32 16.57
C LEU A 519 -6.67 -10.14 17.27
#